data_AF-A0A1E9BXV2-F1
#
_entry.id   AF-A0A1E9BXV2-F1
#
_cell.length_a   1.000
_cell.length_b   1.000
_cell.length_c   1.000
_cell.angle_alpha   90.00
_cell.angle_beta   90.00
_cell.angle_gamma   90.00
#
_symmetry.space_group_name_H-M   'P 1'
#
loop_
_entity.id
_entity.type
_entity.pdbx_description
1 polymer ?
#
loop_
_entity_poly.entity_id
_entity_poly.type
_entity_poly.pdbx_seq_one_letter_code
_entity_poly.pdbx_strand_id
1 'polypeptide(L)' 'MRKLILNIVLLNILAAPCILTFNDIDQETNDWNYTINIIGIIYSIWFYNYILKPIFKPLFRKEEL' A
#
# COMPACT_ATOMS: atom_id res chain seq x y z
N MET A 1 18.33 -9.19 -13.03
CA MET A 1 18.76 -8.10 -12.13
C MET A 1 17.78 -6.92 -12.14
N ARG A 2 17.73 -6.07 -13.18
CA ARG A 2 16.87 -4.86 -13.20
C ARG A 2 15.37 -5.10 -12.94
N LYS A 3 14.77 -6.13 -13.56
CA LYS A 3 13.35 -6.49 -13.35
C LYS A 3 13.06 -7.00 -11.93
N LEU A 4 14.03 -7.69 -11.31
CA LEU A 4 13.89 -8.22 -9.96
C LEU A 4 13.93 -7.09 -8.92
N ILE A 5 14.84 -6.13 -9.10
CA ILE A 5 14.92 -4.93 -8.26
C ILE A 5 13.62 -4.11 -8.37
N LEU A 6 13.09 -3.92 -9.59
CA LEU A 6 11.81 -3.22 -9.79
C LEU A 6 10.65 -3.93 -9.10
N ASN A 7 10.57 -5.26 -9.18
CA ASN A 7 9.53 -6.03 -8.50
C ASN A 7 9.64 -5.93 -6.97
N ILE A 8 10.86 -5.95 -6.42
CA ILE A 8 11.10 -5.78 -4.97
C ILE A 8 10.73 -4.37 -4.51
N VAL A 9 11.05 -3.34 -5.30
CA VAL A 9 10.66 -1.95 -5.01
C VAL A 9 9.14 -1.82 -5.05
N LEU A 10 8.49 -2.34 -6.09
CA LEU A 10 7.02 -2.34 -6.18
C LEU A 10 6.37 -3.08 -5.01
N LEU A 11 6.92 -4.23 -4.60
CA LEU A 11 6.44 -4.99 -3.46
C LEU A 11 6.56 -4.21 -2.14
N ASN A 12 7.69 -3.52 -1.92
CA ASN A 12 7.89 -2.69 -0.72
C ASN A 12 6.95 -1.49 -0.67
N ILE A 13 6.74 -0.83 -1.82
CA ILE A 13 5.80 0.29 -1.91
C ILE A 13 4.36 -0.22 -1.68
N LEU A 14 4.02 -1.44 -2.13
CA LEU A 14 2.74 -2.09 -1.84
C LEU A 14 2.59 -2.45 -0.35
N ALA A 15 3.67 -2.87 0.30
CA ALA A 15 3.68 -3.33 1.69
C ALA A 15 3.64 -2.17 2.71
N ALA A 16 4.17 -1.00 2.36
CA ALA A 16 4.19 0.17 3.23
C ALA A 16 2.81 0.59 3.80
N PRO A 17 1.72 0.73 3.01
CA PRO A 17 0.40 1.01 3.56
C PRO A 17 -0.09 -0.11 4.48
N CYS A 18 0.17 -1.37 4.13
CA CYS A 18 -0.21 -2.51 4.96
C CYS A 18 0.51 -2.48 6.32
N ILE A 19 1.82 -2.24 6.35
CA ILE A 19 2.62 -2.12 7.57
C ILE A 19 2.13 -0.96 8.45
N LEU A 20 1.76 0.17 7.85
CA LEU A 20 1.22 1.33 8.59
C LEU A 20 -0.20 1.09 9.12
N THR A 21 -0.96 0.16 8.55
CA THR A 21 -2.32 -0.20 8.98
C THR A 21 -2.40 -1.42 9.91
N PHE A 22 -1.33 -2.19 10.06
CA PHE A 22 -1.40 -3.44 10.83
C PHE A 22 -1.40 -3.13 12.33
N ASN A 23 -2.61 -3.17 12.93
CA ASN A 23 -2.86 -3.42 14.35
C ASN A 23 -1.84 -2.76 15.28
N ASP A 24 -1.64 -1.46 15.15
CA ASP A 24 -0.89 -0.77 16.19
C ASP A 24 -1.74 -0.84 17.46
N ILE A 25 -1.26 -1.65 18.40
CA ILE A 25 -1.84 -1.82 19.72
C ILE A 25 -1.03 -0.89 20.61
N ASP A 26 -1.72 0.02 21.27
CA ASP A 26 -1.10 0.89 22.25
C ASP A 26 -0.41 0.03 23.32
N GLN A 27 0.91 0.17 23.44
CA GLN A 27 1.72 -0.69 24.31
C GLN A 27 1.44 -0.47 25.79
N GLU A 28 0.86 0.67 26.17
CA GLU A 28 0.50 0.98 27.54
C GLU A 28 -0.92 0.49 27.88
N THR A 29 -1.87 0.66 26.95
CA THR A 29 -3.28 0.34 27.21
C THR A 29 -3.74 -1.02 26.67
N ASN A 30 -2.96 -1.63 25.77
CA ASN A 30 -3.34 -2.80 24.96
C ASN A 30 -4.60 -2.62 24.10
N ASP A 31 -5.03 -1.37 23.90
CA ASP A 31 -6.15 -1.05 23.03
C ASP A 31 -5.71 -0.76 21.59
N TRP A 32 -6.66 -0.86 20.67
CA TRP A 32 -6.42 -0.55 19.27
C TRP A 32 -6.13 0.94 19.08
N ASN A 33 -5.04 1.25 18.38
CA ASN A 33 -4.73 2.62 17.98
C ASN A 33 -5.57 3.03 16.78
N TYR A 34 -6.83 3.37 17.04
CA TYR A 34 -7.81 3.74 16.00
C TYR A 34 -7.35 4.89 15.12
N THR A 35 -6.60 5.85 15.67
CA THR A 35 -6.08 7.00 14.93
C THR A 35 -5.09 6.57 13.86
N ILE A 36 -4.12 5.73 14.20
CA ILE A 36 -3.11 5.24 13.24
C ILE A 36 -3.77 4.33 12.20
N ASN A 37 -4.70 3.47 12.63
CA ASN A 37 -5.44 2.61 11.71
C ASN A 37 -6.26 3.43 10.68
N ILE A 38 -6.94 4.50 11.10
CA ILE A 38 -7.68 5.40 10.19
C ILE A 38 -6.72 6.10 9.22
N ILE A 39 -5.59 6.61 9.69
CA ILE A 39 -4.58 7.25 8.84
C ILE A 39 -4.07 6.25 7.79
N GLY A 40 -3.79 5.01 8.19
CA GLY A 40 -3.36 3.96 7.29
C GLY A 40 -4.41 3.62 6.23
N ILE A 41 -5.70 3.61 6.58
CA ILE A 41 -6.80 3.39 5.63
C ILE A 41 -6.87 4.54 4.60
N ILE A 42 -6.81 5.79 5.07
CA ILE A 42 -6.83 6.97 4.18
C ILE A 42 -5.63 6.94 3.23
N TYR A 43 -4.43 6.65 3.76
CA TYR A 43 -3.21 6.53 2.98
C TYR A 43 -3.31 5.41 1.93
N SER A 44 -3.90 4.26 2.29
CA SER A 44 -4.11 3.14 1.37
C SER A 44 -5.03 3.51 0.19
N ILE A 45 -6.11 4.24 0.45
CA ILE A 45 -7.05 4.72 -0.58
C ILE A 45 -6.34 5.70 -1.51
N TRP A 46 -5.57 6.64 -0.96
CA TRP A 46 -4.79 7.58 -1.76
C TRP A 46 -3.75 6.85 -2.63
N PHE A 47 -2.98 5.94 -2.02
CA PHE A 47 -1.94 5.17 -2.68
C PHE A 47 -2.48 4.35 -3.84
N TYR A 48 -3.63 3.69 -3.65
CA TYR A 48 -4.29 2.96 -4.74
C TYR A 48 -4.67 3.88 -5.91
N ASN A 49 -5.33 5.01 -5.62
CA ASN A 49 -5.86 5.89 -6.66
C ASN A 49 -4.78 6.64 -7.44
N TYR A 50 -3.73 7.10 -6.76
CA TYR A 50 -2.72 7.99 -7.34
C TYR A 50 -1.43 7.28 -7.75
N ILE A 51 -1.14 6.09 -7.21
CA ILE A 51 0.10 5.35 -7.53
C ILE A 51 -0.23 4.05 -8.27
N LEU A 52 -1.00 3.14 -7.68
CA LEU A 52 -1.22 1.82 -8.29
C LEU A 52 -2.07 1.89 -9.56
N LYS A 53 -3.24 2.52 -9.49
CA LYS A 53 -4.16 2.65 -10.62
C LYS A 53 -3.49 3.21 -11.88
N PRO A 54 -2.69 4.31 -11.85
CA PRO A 54 -1.99 4.78 -13.03
C PRO A 54 -0.84 3.89 -13.49
N ILE A 55 -0.12 3.22 -12.59
CA ILE A 55 0.95 2.27 -12.95
C ILE A 55 0.38 1.06 -13.71
N PHE A 56 -0.76 0.54 -13.28
CA PHE A 56 -1.38 -0.65 -13.89
C PHE A 56 -2.34 -0.33 -15.05
N LYS A 57 -2.80 0.93 -15.19
CA LYS A 57 -3.63 1.37 -16.34
C LYS A 57 -3.08 0.98 -17.72
N PRO A 58 -1.77 1.13 -18.04
CA PRO A 58 -1.21 0.65 -19.30
C PRO A 58 -1.06 -0.87 -19.38
N LEU A 59 -1.05 -1.59 -18.25
CA LEU A 59 -0.99 -3.05 -18.22
C LEU A 59 -2.33 -3.65 -18.70
N PHE A 60 -3.45 -3.17 -18.17
CA PHE A 60 -4.79 -3.64 -18.56
C PHE A 60 -5.21 -3.23 -19.98
N ARG A 61 -4.74 -2.08 -20.48
CA ARG A 61 -4.99 -1.67 -21.88
C ARG A 61 -4.38 -2.64 -22.90
N LYS A 62 -3.36 -3.40 -22.52
CA LYS A 62 -2.65 -4.33 -23.40
C LYS A 62 -3.34 -5.69 -23.54
N GLU A 63 -4.29 -6.02 -22.66
CA GLU A 63 -5.06 -7.27 -22.72
C GLU A 63 -6.33 -7.14 -23.58
N GLU A 64 -6.75 -5.91 -23.92
CA GLU A 64 -7.94 -5.62 -24.74
C GLU A 64 -7.65 -5.45 -26.25
N LEU A 65 -6.39 -5.57 -26.68
CA LEU A 65 -5.92 -5.44 -28.09
C LEU A 65 -5.27 -6.74 -28.55
#